data_AF-A0A656K0G3-F1
#
_entry.id   AF-A0A656K0G3-F1
#
_cell.length_a   1.000
_cell.length_b   1.000
_cell.length_c   1.000
_cell.angle_alpha   90.00
_cell.angle_beta   90.00
_cell.angle_gamma   90.00
#
_symmetry.space_group_name_H-M   'P 1'
#
loop_
_entity.id
_entity.type
_entity.pdbx_description
1 polymer ?
#
loop_
_entity_poly.entity_id
_entity_poly.type
_entity_poly.pdbx_seq_one_letter_code
_entity_poly.pdbx_strand_id
1 'polypeptide(L)'
;MFMKRLMGVALVLLLAINTSLAGDVTLLGSRLTPLGGEMAGNDAGSIPAWSGGITRPPPGYKGSGTRHVDPYAADKPLFTITHANLEHYRARLTPGQVAMFETYPDTYKMPVYPTRRSG
;
A
#
# COMPACT_ATOMS: atom_id res chain seq x y z
N MET A 1 -61.76 -9.48 8.59
CA MET A 1 -61.19 -10.44 7.64
C MET A 1 -60.83 -9.71 6.34
N PHE A 2 -59.77 -8.91 6.31
CA PHE A 2 -59.16 -8.44 5.06
C PHE A 2 -57.75 -7.92 5.41
N MET A 3 -56.75 -8.77 5.16
CA MET A 3 -55.33 -8.45 4.95
C MET A 3 -54.61 -7.65 6.06
N LYS A 4 -53.74 -8.15 6.95
CA LYS A 4 -52.77 -9.29 6.91
C LYS A 4 -51.84 -9.36 5.68
N ARG A 5 -51.82 -8.37 4.77
CA ARG A 5 -50.91 -8.37 3.60
C ARG A 5 -49.99 -7.16 3.47
N LEU A 6 -49.76 -6.41 4.54
CA LEU A 6 -48.79 -5.29 4.52
C LEU A 6 -47.48 -5.58 5.26
N MET A 7 -47.23 -6.86 5.60
CA MET A 7 -46.04 -7.30 6.33
C MET A 7 -45.27 -8.37 5.54
N GLY A 8 -45.13 -8.17 4.23
CA GLY A 8 -44.44 -9.11 3.32
C GLY A 8 -43.42 -8.48 2.38
N VAL A 9 -43.36 -7.14 2.30
CA VAL A 9 -42.48 -6.44 1.32
C VAL A 9 -41.19 -5.92 1.97
N ALA A 10 -41.13 -5.82 3.30
CA ALA A 10 -39.95 -5.31 3.99
C ALA A 10 -38.79 -6.33 4.11
N LEU A 11 -39.04 -7.64 3.91
CA LEU A 11 -38.00 -8.67 4.08
C LEU A 11 -37.20 -9.00 2.80
N VAL A 12 -37.70 -8.61 1.62
CA VAL A 12 -37.01 -8.91 0.33
C VAL A 12 -35.98 -7.84 -0.03
N LEU A 13 -36.05 -6.65 0.55
CA LEU A 13 -35.08 -5.58 0.29
C LEU A 13 -33.75 -5.72 1.05
N LEU A 14 -33.66 -6.66 2.00
CA LEU A 14 -32.46 -6.85 2.84
C LEU A 14 -31.44 -7.84 2.26
N LEU A 15 -31.69 -8.44 1.08
CA LEU A 15 -30.86 -9.51 0.52
C LEU A 15 -30.38 -9.24 -0.92
N ALA A 16 -30.16 -7.97 -1.29
CA ALA A 16 -29.75 -7.62 -2.66
C ALA A 16 -28.62 -6.59 -2.77
N ILE A 17 -27.90 -6.27 -1.68
CA ILE A 17 -26.77 -5.33 -1.74
C ILE A 17 -25.56 -5.91 -1.01
N ASN A 18 -25.03 -7.01 -1.54
CA ASN A 18 -23.64 -7.43 -1.31
C ASN A 18 -23.08 -8.09 -2.57
N THR A 19 -23.43 -7.60 -3.77
CA THR A 19 -22.55 -7.79 -4.92
C THR A 19 -21.37 -6.86 -4.70
N SER A 20 -20.39 -7.31 -3.92
CA SER A 20 -19.04 -6.78 -4.06
C SER A 20 -18.73 -6.87 -5.55
N LEU A 21 -18.43 -5.72 -6.19
CA LEU A 21 -17.97 -5.72 -7.57
C LEU A 21 -16.66 -6.51 -7.58
N ALA A 22 -16.73 -7.79 -7.90
CA ALA A 22 -15.56 -8.57 -8.24
C ALA A 22 -14.90 -7.85 -9.43
N GLY A 23 -13.63 -7.44 -9.26
CA GLY A 23 -12.87 -6.83 -10.34
C GLY A 23 -12.78 -7.77 -11.54
N ASP A 24 -12.61 -7.22 -12.73
CA ASP A 24 -12.44 -8.00 -13.95
C ASP A 24 -11.16 -8.84 -13.86
N VAL A 25 -11.33 -10.16 -13.67
CA VAL A 25 -10.24 -11.11 -13.49
C VAL A 25 -9.35 -11.22 -14.73
N THR A 26 -9.84 -10.82 -15.91
CA THR A 26 -9.03 -10.83 -17.15
C THR A 26 -7.90 -9.80 -17.11
N LEU A 27 -7.98 -8.83 -16.18
CA LEU A 27 -6.95 -7.83 -15.98
C LEU A 27 -5.78 -8.33 -15.12
N LEU A 28 -5.94 -9.44 -14.38
CA LEU A 28 -4.89 -10.01 -13.56
C LEU A 28 -3.77 -10.59 -14.44
N GLY A 29 -2.52 -10.27 -14.12
CA GLY A 29 -1.35 -10.66 -14.89
C GLY A 29 -1.12 -9.88 -16.19
N SER A 30 -2.06 -9.03 -16.61
CA SER A 30 -1.94 -8.20 -17.82
C SER A 30 -1.83 -6.70 -17.50
N ARG A 31 -2.74 -6.16 -16.69
CA ARG A 31 -2.70 -4.78 -16.17
C ARG A 31 -2.53 -4.71 -14.65
N LEU A 32 -3.10 -5.69 -13.95
CA LEU A 32 -3.03 -5.81 -12.51
C LEU A 32 -2.05 -6.91 -12.09
N THR A 33 -1.41 -6.75 -10.94
CA THR A 33 -0.63 -7.82 -10.29
C THR A 33 -1.57 -8.98 -9.97
N PRO A 34 -1.04 -10.19 -9.67
CA PRO A 34 -1.87 -11.30 -9.22
C PRO A 34 -2.73 -10.99 -7.98
N LEU A 35 -2.37 -9.95 -7.22
CA LEU A 35 -3.09 -9.46 -6.04
C LEU A 35 -4.02 -8.27 -6.32
N GLY A 36 -4.19 -7.88 -7.59
CA GLY A 36 -5.13 -6.82 -8.01
C GLY A 36 -4.59 -5.39 -7.97
N GLY A 37 -3.29 -5.18 -7.75
CA GLY A 37 -2.68 -3.84 -7.77
C GLY A 37 -2.25 -3.42 -9.19
N GLU A 38 -2.21 -2.12 -9.50
CA GLU A 38 -1.71 -1.64 -10.81
C GLU A 38 -0.27 -2.11 -11.07
N MET A 39 0.02 -2.77 -12.21
CA MET A 39 1.39 -3.20 -12.53
C MET A 39 2.30 -2.07 -12.99
N ALA A 40 1.73 -1.06 -13.66
CA ALA A 40 2.50 0.06 -14.16
C ALA A 40 3.20 0.83 -13.02
N GLY A 41 4.31 1.47 -13.37
CA GLY A 41 4.92 2.50 -12.54
C GLY A 41 4.11 3.79 -12.59
N ASN A 42 4.53 4.82 -11.85
CA ASN A 42 3.94 6.15 -12.00
C ASN A 42 4.68 6.99 -13.04
N ASP A 43 4.00 7.99 -13.59
CA ASP A 43 4.57 8.90 -14.60
C ASP A 43 5.76 9.70 -14.07
N ALA A 44 5.81 9.94 -12.75
CA ALA A 44 6.92 10.64 -12.11
C ALA A 44 8.20 9.79 -11.99
N GLY A 45 8.16 8.50 -12.35
CA GLY A 45 9.30 7.59 -12.31
C GLY A 45 9.79 7.21 -10.91
N SER A 46 9.12 7.67 -9.85
CA SER A 46 9.48 7.36 -8.46
C SER A 46 8.99 5.97 -8.02
N ILE A 47 7.98 5.43 -8.69
CA ILE A 47 7.43 4.09 -8.47
C ILE A 47 7.72 3.29 -9.75
N PRO A 48 8.60 2.27 -9.70
CA PRO A 48 8.87 1.43 -10.87
C PRO A 48 7.65 0.54 -11.19
N ALA A 49 7.62 0.00 -12.41
CA ALA A 49 6.67 -1.06 -12.74
C ALA A 49 6.95 -2.31 -11.89
N TRP A 50 5.89 -3.06 -11.57
CA TRP A 50 6.02 -4.35 -10.88
C TRP A 50 6.52 -5.41 -11.85
N SER A 51 7.55 -6.16 -11.43
CA SER A 51 8.24 -7.13 -12.29
C SER A 51 8.27 -8.56 -11.73
N GLY A 52 7.30 -8.92 -10.89
CA GLY A 52 7.20 -10.27 -10.32
C GLY A 52 7.63 -10.39 -8.84
N GLY A 53 8.12 -9.31 -8.24
CA GLY A 53 8.51 -9.30 -6.84
C GLY A 53 9.80 -10.09 -6.54
N ILE A 54 9.91 -10.63 -5.32
CA ILE A 54 11.06 -11.47 -4.91
C ILE A 54 10.82 -12.91 -5.35
N THR A 55 11.46 -13.31 -6.45
CA THR A 55 11.31 -14.65 -7.06
C THR A 55 12.36 -15.66 -6.61
N ARG A 56 13.42 -15.20 -5.93
CA ARG A 56 14.49 -16.04 -5.38
C ARG A 56 14.83 -15.58 -3.96
N PRO A 57 15.22 -16.50 -3.06
CA PRO A 57 15.62 -16.12 -1.72
C PRO A 57 16.77 -15.10 -1.74
N PRO A 58 16.68 -14.00 -0.98
CA PRO A 58 17.77 -13.05 -0.86
C PRO A 58 19.01 -13.69 -0.22
N PRO A 59 20.23 -13.20 -0.54
CA PRO A 59 21.47 -13.69 0.06
C PRO A 59 21.40 -13.70 1.58
N GLY A 60 21.81 -14.80 2.20
CA GLY A 60 21.82 -14.95 3.66
C GLY A 60 20.48 -15.38 4.28
N TYR A 61 19.42 -15.57 3.49
CA TYR A 61 18.20 -16.21 3.98
C TYR A 61 18.46 -17.65 4.42
N LYS A 62 18.10 -17.99 5.66
CA LYS A 62 18.39 -19.30 6.29
C LYS A 62 17.22 -20.29 6.24
N GLY A 63 16.16 -19.97 5.49
CA GLY A 63 14.99 -20.85 5.35
C GLY A 63 13.85 -20.52 6.33
N SER A 64 12.80 -21.34 6.26
CA SER A 64 11.58 -21.19 7.06
C SER A 64 11.86 -21.26 8.56
N GLY A 65 11.10 -20.52 9.36
CA GLY A 65 11.28 -20.42 10.81
C GLY A 65 12.43 -19.52 11.26
N THR A 66 13.18 -18.91 10.33
CA THR A 66 14.24 -17.95 10.65
C THR A 66 13.82 -16.51 10.40
N ARG A 67 14.52 -15.55 11.01
CA ARG A 67 14.30 -14.12 10.76
C ARG A 67 14.57 -13.83 9.28
N HIS A 68 13.59 -13.22 8.60
CA HIS A 68 13.75 -12.75 7.24
C HIS A 68 14.88 -11.72 7.16
N VAL A 69 15.71 -11.85 6.13
CA VAL A 69 16.74 -10.86 5.81
C VAL A 69 16.13 -9.72 5.02
N ASP A 70 16.71 -8.53 5.13
CA ASP A 70 16.35 -7.41 4.27
C ASP A 70 16.92 -7.65 2.86
N PRO A 71 16.07 -7.84 1.83
CA PRO A 71 16.52 -8.07 0.46
C PRO A 71 17.21 -6.85 -0.17
N TYR A 72 17.05 -5.67 0.43
CA TYR A 72 17.55 -4.39 -0.08
C TYR A 72 18.49 -3.71 0.92
N ALA A 73 19.22 -4.47 1.74
CA ALA A 73 20.11 -3.94 2.78
C ALA A 73 21.20 -2.97 2.27
N ALA A 74 21.50 -2.98 0.97
CA ALA A 74 22.45 -2.07 0.34
C ALA A 74 21.83 -0.73 -0.12
N ASP A 75 20.49 -0.58 -0.04
CA ASP A 75 19.81 0.64 -0.43
C ASP A 75 20.22 1.80 0.47
N LYS A 76 20.44 2.95 -0.16
CA LYS A 76 20.78 4.20 0.52
C LYS A 76 19.60 5.15 0.47
N PRO A 77 19.44 6.03 1.46
CA PRO A 77 18.46 7.09 1.38
C PRO A 77 18.72 7.96 0.14
N LEU A 78 17.67 8.26 -0.61
CA LEU A 78 17.68 9.27 -1.67
C LEU A 78 17.85 10.66 -1.06
N PHE A 79 17.20 10.89 0.08
CA PHE A 79 17.31 12.09 0.90
C PHE A 79 16.77 11.80 2.30
N THR A 80 16.95 12.74 3.22
CA THR A 80 16.42 12.65 4.59
C THR A 80 15.64 13.91 4.91
N ILE A 81 14.39 13.72 5.33
CA ILE A 81 13.56 14.82 5.86
C ILE A 81 13.93 15.01 7.33
N THR A 82 14.18 16.26 7.69
CA THR A 82 14.45 16.71 9.05
C THR A 82 13.57 17.92 9.35
N HIS A 83 13.53 18.37 10.60
CA HIS A 83 12.80 19.59 10.93
C HIS A 83 13.30 20.80 10.11
N ALA A 84 14.59 20.87 9.79
CA ALA A 84 15.19 21.98 9.05
C ALA A 84 14.72 22.12 7.58
N ASN A 85 14.25 21.04 6.95
CA ASN A 85 13.75 21.05 5.57
C ASN A 85 12.26 20.66 5.47
N LEU A 86 11.55 20.61 6.60
CA LEU A 86 10.17 20.15 6.71
C LEU A 86 9.23 20.88 5.75
N GLU A 87 9.36 22.20 5.65
CA GLU A 87 8.48 23.01 4.79
C GLU A 87 8.55 22.62 3.31
N HIS A 88 9.72 22.19 2.83
CA HIS A 88 9.87 21.73 1.44
C HIS A 88 9.05 20.47 1.14
N TYR A 89 8.77 19.65 2.16
CA TYR A 89 8.07 18.37 2.04
C TYR A 89 6.69 18.34 2.70
N ARG A 90 6.25 19.42 3.35
CA ARG A 90 5.03 19.47 4.17
C ARG A 90 3.79 18.97 3.42
N ALA A 91 3.66 19.29 2.14
CA ALA A 91 2.54 18.83 1.28
C ALA A 91 2.51 17.31 1.03
N ARG A 92 3.60 16.58 1.33
CA ARG A 92 3.72 15.13 1.17
C ARG A 92 3.63 14.38 2.50
N LEU A 93 3.42 15.09 3.61
CA LEU A 93 3.40 14.53 4.95
C LEU A 93 2.00 14.61 5.55
N THR A 94 1.63 13.59 6.32
CA THR A 94 0.40 13.63 7.10
C THR A 94 0.57 14.56 8.32
N PRO A 95 -0.54 15.08 8.89
CA PRO A 95 -0.45 15.90 10.10
C PRO A 95 0.30 15.22 11.26
N GLY A 96 0.16 13.89 11.40
CA GLY A 96 0.88 13.13 12.42
C GLY A 96 2.40 13.07 12.17
N GLN A 97 2.83 12.96 10.91
CA GLN A 97 4.26 12.99 10.57
C GLN A 97 4.85 14.37 10.82
N VAL A 98 4.12 15.44 10.45
CA VAL A 98 4.52 16.83 10.73
C VAL A 98 4.67 17.03 12.24
N ALA A 99 3.69 16.59 13.04
CA ALA A 99 3.73 16.70 14.49
C ALA A 99 4.95 15.99 15.11
N MET A 100 5.40 14.87 14.55
CA MET A 100 6.62 14.18 15.01
C MET A 100 7.89 15.04 14.83
N PHE A 101 7.99 15.76 13.70
CA PHE A 101 9.12 16.68 13.48
C PHE A 101 9.07 17.89 14.42
N GLU A 102 7.88 18.42 14.70
CA GLU A 102 7.70 19.54 15.63
C GLU A 102 7.96 19.13 17.10
N THR A 103 7.58 17.91 17.48
CA THR A 103 7.78 17.38 18.84
C THR A 103 9.24 17.01 19.11
N TYR A 104 9.95 16.51 18.10
CA TYR A 104 11.32 16.00 18.22
C TYR A 104 12.24 16.59 17.14
N PRO A 105 12.45 17.92 17.13
CA PRO A 105 13.11 18.61 16.03
C PRO A 105 14.56 18.18 15.81
N ASP A 106 15.26 17.78 16.89
CA ASP A 106 16.69 17.42 16.83
C ASP A 106 16.95 15.94 16.55
N THR A 107 16.00 15.06 16.91
CA THR A 107 16.21 13.60 16.91
C THR A 107 15.40 12.88 15.85
N TYR A 108 14.22 13.39 15.48
CA TYR A 108 13.39 12.74 14.47
C TYR A 108 13.86 13.08 13.06
N LYS A 109 14.13 12.02 12.29
CA LYS A 109 14.57 12.09 10.89
C LYS A 109 13.85 11.00 10.10
N MET A 110 13.46 11.32 8.88
CA MET A 110 12.81 10.39 7.98
C MET A 110 13.70 10.18 6.74
N PRO A 111 14.56 9.14 6.74
CA PRO A 111 15.29 8.76 5.54
C PRO A 111 14.31 8.18 4.51
N VAL A 112 14.33 8.72 3.29
CA VAL A 112 13.48 8.30 2.19
C VAL A 112 14.31 7.45 1.23
N TYR A 113 13.85 6.23 0.95
CA TYR A 113 14.54 5.24 0.13
C TYR A 113 13.86 5.06 -1.24
N PRO A 114 14.55 4.49 -2.24
CA PRO A 114 13.91 4.13 -3.50
C PRO A 114 12.76 3.14 -3.29
N THR A 115 11.68 3.28 -4.08
CA THR A 115 10.57 2.32 -4.03
C THR A 115 10.98 0.98 -4.63
N ARG A 116 10.77 -0.10 -3.88
CA ARG A 116 10.94 -1.49 -4.32
C ARG A 116 9.58 -2.17 -4.38
N ARG A 117 9.15 -2.60 -5.56
CA ARG A 117 7.89 -3.33 -5.75
C ARG A 117 8.15 -4.84 -5.71
N SER A 118 8.22 -5.38 -4.49
CA SER A 118 8.60 -6.76 -4.21
C SER A 118 7.45 -7.75 -4.00
N GLY A 119 6.20 -7.26 -3.92
CA GLY A 119 4.99 -8.05 -3.65
C GLY A 119 3.85 -7.70 -4.60
#